data_AF-A0A7S3V782-F1
#
_entry.id   AF-A0A7S3V782-F1
#
_cell.length_a   1.000
_cell.length_b   1.000
_cell.length_c   1.000
_cell.angle_alpha   90.00
_cell.angle_beta   90.00
_cell.angle_gamma   90.00
#
_symmetry.space_group_name_H-M   'P 1'
#
loop_
_entity.id
_entity.type
_entity.pdbx_description
1 polymer ?
#
loop_
_entity_poly.entity_id
_entity_poly.type
_entity_poly.pdbx_seq_one_letter_code
_entity_poly.pdbx_strand_id
1 'polypeptide(L)'
;MKLLISTLVCGQWIMASSFAPHLQSAKPFTTTTILFSLKPAAIPLMDSGKALARSGELLIDATSTSTMDSYGGGLSAAGANIRNAGDCVAQAAASCRFKTAAELVCDEMREAATCLLEAVDDLKKGVDDANVDDNKELSGQIEALIPSMQSSGTNLEKAGEGILKRTNLVEIGESLFQTGVNLDALALGIKNVNPDLQETTDSCGRLLYAAEKMKEAGNNLKGIQKEKKKGKGWLKG
;
A
#
# COMPACT_ATOMS: atom_id res chain seq x y z
N MET A 1 -86.96 -48.01 -14.09
CA MET A 1 -87.46 -47.07 -15.11
C MET A 1 -86.24 -46.57 -15.87
N LYS A 2 -86.15 -46.89 -17.18
CA LYS A 2 -85.23 -46.41 -18.25
C LYS A 2 -83.70 -46.39 -17.98
N LEU A 3 -82.85 -47.27 -18.54
CA LEU A 3 -82.36 -47.47 -19.93
C LEU A 3 -81.49 -46.30 -20.52
N LEU A 4 -80.28 -46.70 -20.99
CA LEU A 4 -79.47 -46.16 -22.11
C LEU A 4 -78.61 -44.90 -21.81
N ILE A 5 -77.42 -44.64 -22.38
CA ILE A 5 -76.57 -45.26 -23.41
C ILE A 5 -75.18 -44.56 -23.34
N SER A 6 -74.11 -45.35 -23.53
CA SER A 6 -72.88 -45.13 -24.33
C SER A 6 -72.45 -43.72 -24.76
N THR A 7 -71.15 -43.42 -24.62
CA THR A 7 -70.22 -43.24 -25.77
C THR A 7 -68.75 -43.27 -25.33
N LEU A 8 -67.95 -44.04 -26.09
CA LEU A 8 -66.49 -44.01 -26.15
C LEU A 8 -65.98 -42.64 -26.64
N VAL A 9 -64.81 -42.20 -26.15
CA VAL A 9 -63.77 -41.58 -27.00
C VAL A 9 -62.39 -42.05 -26.54
N CYS A 10 -61.63 -42.59 -27.49
CA CYS A 10 -60.23 -42.97 -27.45
C CYS A 10 -59.36 -41.71 -27.66
N GLY A 11 -58.25 -41.55 -26.92
CA GLY A 11 -57.39 -40.38 -27.10
C GLY A 11 -56.08 -40.38 -26.31
N GLN A 12 -55.05 -40.95 -26.94
CA GLN A 12 -53.64 -40.55 -26.93
C GLN A 12 -52.78 -40.63 -25.65
N TRP A 13 -51.72 -41.43 -25.84
CA TRP A 13 -50.42 -41.41 -25.19
C TRP A 13 -49.74 -40.04 -25.29
N ILE A 14 -49.24 -39.51 -24.17
CA ILE A 14 -47.98 -38.72 -24.12
C ILE A 14 -47.24 -39.10 -22.82
N MET A 15 -46.11 -39.80 -22.99
CA MET A 15 -45.08 -39.98 -21.98
C MET A 15 -44.32 -38.64 -21.85
N ALA A 16 -44.55 -37.90 -20.77
CA ALA A 16 -43.73 -36.74 -20.43
C ALA A 16 -42.64 -37.17 -19.43
N SER A 17 -41.44 -37.41 -19.96
CA SER A 17 -40.19 -37.47 -19.23
C SER A 17 -39.90 -36.10 -18.61
N SER A 18 -40.17 -35.95 -17.31
CA SER A 18 -39.76 -34.77 -16.56
C SER A 18 -38.31 -34.95 -16.10
N PHE A 19 -37.43 -34.17 -16.73
CA PHE A 19 -36.05 -33.95 -16.33
C PHE A 19 -36.02 -33.39 -14.90
N ALA A 20 -35.53 -34.19 -13.95
CA ALA A 20 -35.14 -33.68 -12.65
C ALA A 20 -33.85 -32.84 -12.82
N PRO A 21 -33.79 -31.58 -12.35
CA PRO A 21 -32.54 -30.85 -12.31
C PRO A 21 -31.61 -31.52 -11.31
N HIS A 22 -30.45 -31.91 -11.80
CA HIS A 22 -29.36 -32.47 -11.02
C HIS A 22 -28.92 -31.42 -9.99
N LEU A 23 -29.40 -31.56 -8.74
CA LEU A 23 -28.86 -30.86 -7.58
C LEU A 23 -27.39 -31.29 -7.46
N GLN A 24 -26.50 -30.46 -8.02
CA GLN A 24 -25.07 -30.58 -7.79
C GLN A 24 -24.82 -30.40 -6.31
N SER A 25 -24.56 -31.53 -5.64
CA SER A 25 -23.94 -31.58 -4.33
C SER A 25 -22.76 -30.61 -4.30
N ALA A 26 -22.85 -29.57 -3.48
CA ALA A 26 -21.77 -28.65 -3.24
C ALA A 26 -20.59 -29.46 -2.70
N LYS A 27 -19.51 -29.53 -3.47
CA LYS A 27 -18.28 -30.16 -3.00
C LYS A 27 -17.80 -29.41 -1.75
N PRO A 28 -17.43 -30.11 -0.68
CA PRO A 28 -16.86 -29.47 0.50
C PRO A 28 -15.66 -28.64 0.05
N PHE A 29 -15.66 -27.37 0.44
CA PHE A 29 -14.55 -26.45 0.20
C PHE A 29 -13.34 -27.01 0.96
N THR A 30 -12.45 -27.68 0.24
CA THR A 30 -11.14 -28.06 0.78
C THR A 30 -10.46 -26.76 1.15
N THR A 31 -10.22 -26.55 2.44
CA THR A 31 -9.36 -25.49 3.00
C THR A 31 -7.93 -25.75 2.52
N THR A 32 -7.71 -25.53 1.23
CA THR A 32 -6.40 -25.48 0.65
C THR A 32 -5.79 -24.23 1.23
N THR A 33 -4.73 -24.37 2.01
CA THR A 33 -3.90 -23.28 2.49
C THR A 33 -3.51 -22.44 1.28
N ILE A 34 -4.29 -21.41 0.95
CA ILE A 34 -4.01 -20.53 -0.17
C ILE A 34 -2.72 -19.84 0.23
N LEU A 35 -1.61 -20.26 -0.40
CA LEU A 35 -0.34 -19.57 -0.28
C LEU A 35 -0.59 -18.08 -0.61
N PHE A 36 -0.61 -17.24 0.42
CA PHE A 36 -0.79 -15.80 0.32
C PHE A 36 0.34 -15.26 -0.55
N SER A 37 0.02 -14.95 -1.80
CA SER A 37 0.99 -14.48 -2.77
C SER A 37 1.01 -12.96 -2.76
N LEU A 38 2.06 -12.37 -2.18
CA LEU A 38 2.30 -10.92 -2.20
C LEU A 38 2.79 -10.41 -3.57
N LYS A 39 2.97 -11.31 -4.55
CA LYS A 39 3.41 -11.00 -5.91
C LYS A 39 2.69 -9.81 -6.58
N PRO A 40 1.37 -9.62 -6.44
CA PRO A 40 0.69 -8.48 -7.06
C PRO A 40 1.21 -7.12 -6.58
N ALA A 41 1.75 -7.05 -5.36
CA ALA A 41 2.32 -5.83 -4.79
C ALA A 41 3.81 -5.62 -5.13
N ALA A 42 4.52 -6.65 -5.61
CA ALA A 42 5.98 -6.63 -5.68
C ALA A 42 6.57 -5.51 -6.56
N ILE A 43 5.98 -5.23 -7.73
CA ILE A 43 6.45 -4.15 -8.60
C ILE A 43 6.12 -2.77 -8.02
N PRO A 44 4.86 -2.45 -7.69
CA PRO A 44 4.54 -1.15 -7.13
C PRO A 44 5.24 -0.89 -5.79
N LEU A 45 5.42 -1.88 -4.90
CA LEU A 45 6.21 -1.69 -3.68
C LEU A 45 7.68 -1.37 -3.97
N MET A 46 8.29 -2.02 -4.97
CA MET A 46 9.67 -1.75 -5.35
C MET A 46 9.83 -0.31 -5.87
N ASP A 47 8.91 0.13 -6.72
CA ASP A 47 8.91 1.50 -7.24
C ASP A 47 8.65 2.52 -6.12
N SER A 48 7.77 2.18 -5.19
CA SER A 48 7.46 3.00 -4.02
C SER A 48 8.67 3.16 -3.11
N GLY A 49 9.31 2.06 -2.70
CA GLY A 49 10.47 2.07 -1.81
C GLY A 49 11.63 2.88 -2.37
N LYS A 50 11.97 2.70 -3.66
CA LYS A 50 13.03 3.49 -4.32
C LYS A 50 12.73 4.99 -4.36
N ALA A 51 11.46 5.35 -4.59
CA ALA A 51 11.07 6.75 -4.63
C ALA A 51 11.03 7.37 -3.24
N LEU A 52 10.57 6.62 -2.24
CA LEU A 52 10.64 7.00 -0.82
C LEU A 52 12.09 7.23 -0.40
N ALA A 53 12.98 6.29 -0.75
CA ALA A 53 14.41 6.40 -0.47
C ALA A 53 15.01 7.69 -1.05
N ARG A 54 14.72 7.95 -2.32
CA ARG A 54 15.19 9.16 -3.02
C ARG A 54 14.59 10.45 -2.45
N SER A 55 13.35 10.42 -1.96
CA SER A 55 12.74 11.57 -1.28
C SER A 55 13.49 11.91 0.01
N GLY A 56 13.86 10.90 0.81
CA GLY A 56 14.67 11.10 2.01
C GLY A 56 16.02 11.73 1.70
N GLU A 57 16.72 11.24 0.67
CA GLU A 57 17.99 11.84 0.21
C GLU A 57 17.85 13.32 -0.17
N LEU A 58 16.82 13.66 -0.94
CA LEU A 58 16.57 15.04 -1.35
C LEU A 58 16.22 15.94 -0.16
N LEU A 59 15.55 15.39 0.86
CA LEU A 59 15.27 16.15 2.09
C LEU A 59 16.57 16.44 2.88
N ILE A 60 17.51 15.48 2.92
CA ILE A 60 18.84 15.69 3.51
C ILE A 60 19.63 16.75 2.73
N ASP A 61 19.58 16.70 1.40
CA ASP A 61 20.23 17.70 0.54
C ASP A 61 19.63 19.10 0.76
N ALA A 62 18.30 19.16 0.92
CA ALA A 62 17.57 20.40 1.21
C ALA A 62 18.03 21.05 2.51
N THR A 63 18.26 20.26 3.57
CA THR A 63 18.70 20.81 4.85
C THR A 63 20.20 21.12 4.87
N SER A 64 21.02 20.40 4.10
CA SER A 64 22.46 20.65 3.99
C SER A 64 22.80 21.97 3.30
N THR A 65 21.90 22.45 2.44
CA THR A 65 22.09 23.67 1.62
C THR A 65 21.36 24.88 2.18
N SER A 66 20.60 24.72 3.27
CA SER A 66 19.79 25.77 3.88
C SER A 66 20.10 25.91 5.37
N THR A 67 19.61 26.97 5.99
CA THR A 67 19.68 27.17 7.45
C THR A 67 18.55 26.45 8.19
N MET A 68 17.92 25.44 7.57
CA MET A 68 16.78 24.70 8.16
C MET A 68 17.21 23.71 9.25
N ASP A 69 18.49 23.31 9.26
CA ASP A 69 19.07 22.43 10.28
C ASP A 69 20.18 23.15 11.05
N SER A 70 19.78 23.85 12.13
CA SER A 70 20.72 24.22 13.18
C SER A 70 21.04 23.00 14.06
N TYR A 71 22.23 22.93 14.67
CA TYR A 71 22.61 21.99 15.74
C TYR A 71 22.58 20.47 15.44
N GLY A 72 22.80 20.06 14.19
CA GLY A 72 22.86 18.63 13.84
C GLY A 72 21.53 18.03 13.40
N GLY A 73 20.47 18.86 13.35
CA GLY A 73 19.42 18.81 12.35
C GLY A 73 18.41 17.68 12.48
N GLY A 74 17.35 17.89 13.26
CA GLY A 74 16.22 16.95 13.36
C GLY A 74 15.54 16.68 12.01
N LEU A 75 15.54 17.65 11.08
CA LEU A 75 14.92 17.46 9.77
C LEU A 75 15.79 16.60 8.83
N SER A 76 17.12 16.77 8.82
CA SER A 76 18.05 15.86 8.12
C SER A 76 17.96 14.45 8.66
N ALA A 77 17.94 14.29 9.98
CA ALA A 77 17.82 12.98 10.63
C ALA A 77 16.51 12.28 10.24
N ALA A 78 15.39 13.01 10.23
CA ALA A 78 14.13 12.50 9.70
C ALA A 78 14.26 12.10 8.21
N GLY A 79 14.94 12.90 7.39
CA GLY A 79 15.25 12.55 5.99
C GLY A 79 16.04 11.26 5.83
N ALA A 80 17.03 11.02 6.70
CA ALA A 80 17.81 9.77 6.72
C ALA A 80 16.93 8.55 7.07
N ASN A 81 16.02 8.71 8.03
CA ASN A 81 15.09 7.67 8.40
C ASN A 81 14.02 7.40 7.33
N ILE A 82 13.54 8.43 6.61
CA ILE A 82 12.72 8.25 5.40
C ILE A 82 13.49 7.45 4.34
N ARG A 83 14.78 7.75 4.15
CA ARG A 83 15.61 7.03 3.18
C ARG A 83 15.68 5.54 3.51
N ASN A 84 16.06 5.24 4.75
CA ASN A 84 16.20 3.86 5.25
C ASN A 84 14.88 3.09 5.14
N ALA A 85 13.74 3.74 5.48
CA ALA A 85 12.42 3.13 5.30
C ALA A 85 12.14 2.78 3.83
N GLY A 86 12.55 3.64 2.90
CA GLY A 86 12.44 3.37 1.46
C GLY A 86 13.25 2.14 1.01
N ASP A 87 14.47 2.00 1.50
CA ASP A 87 15.33 0.86 1.20
C ASP A 87 14.74 -0.45 1.74
N CYS A 88 14.23 -0.46 2.98
CA CYS A 88 13.53 -1.60 3.56
C CYS A 88 12.27 -1.97 2.76
N VAL A 89 11.44 -0.99 2.35
CA VAL A 89 10.28 -1.26 1.49
C VAL A 89 10.69 -1.88 0.15
N ALA A 90 11.78 -1.39 -0.46
CA ALA A 90 12.30 -1.96 -1.70
C ALA A 90 12.82 -3.39 -1.52
N GLN A 91 13.47 -3.69 -0.38
CA GLN A 91 13.94 -5.02 -0.02
C GLN A 91 12.78 -5.99 0.23
N ALA A 92 11.75 -5.55 0.97
CA ALA A 92 10.49 -6.28 1.14
C ALA A 92 9.85 -6.61 -0.22
N ALA A 93 9.85 -5.65 -1.15
CA ALA A 93 9.27 -5.81 -2.48
C ALA A 93 10.02 -6.84 -3.35
N ALA A 94 11.35 -6.90 -3.24
CA ALA A 94 12.15 -7.92 -3.91
C ALA A 94 11.74 -9.33 -3.46
N SER A 95 11.46 -9.49 -2.16
CA SER A 95 11.04 -10.74 -1.52
C SER A 95 9.61 -11.14 -1.85
N CYS A 96 8.70 -10.19 -2.12
CA CYS A 96 7.30 -10.45 -2.50
C CYS A 96 7.14 -11.36 -3.73
N ARG A 97 8.18 -11.50 -4.57
CA ARG A 97 8.19 -12.37 -5.75
C ARG A 97 8.29 -13.86 -5.41
N PHE A 98 8.77 -14.19 -4.22
CA PHE A 98 8.98 -15.56 -3.76
C PHE A 98 7.89 -15.95 -2.76
N LYS A 99 7.25 -17.11 -2.99
CA LYS A 99 6.16 -17.57 -2.12
C LYS A 99 6.61 -17.95 -0.70
N THR A 100 7.90 -18.20 -0.52
CA THR A 100 8.52 -18.66 0.74
C THR A 100 9.19 -17.54 1.52
N ALA A 101 9.29 -16.32 0.96
CA ALA A 101 10.02 -15.22 1.58
C ALA A 101 9.12 -14.31 2.44
N ALA A 102 7.97 -14.80 2.91
CA ALA A 102 7.03 -14.01 3.70
C ALA A 102 7.66 -13.46 4.99
N GLU A 103 8.58 -14.21 5.60
CA GLU A 103 9.37 -13.77 6.76
C GLU A 103 10.22 -12.54 6.42
N LEU A 104 10.97 -12.59 5.32
CA LEU A 104 11.74 -11.43 4.84
C LEU A 104 10.85 -10.24 4.50
N VAL A 105 9.68 -10.45 3.89
CA VAL A 105 8.75 -9.33 3.63
C VAL A 105 8.26 -8.73 4.94
N CYS A 106 7.90 -9.55 5.92
CA CYS A 106 7.47 -9.07 7.23
C CYS A 106 8.58 -8.24 7.90
N ASP A 107 9.77 -8.81 8.06
CA ASP A 107 10.88 -8.18 8.80
C ASP A 107 11.22 -6.82 8.20
N GLU A 108 11.34 -6.73 6.87
CA GLU A 108 11.65 -5.48 6.19
C GLU A 108 10.51 -4.44 6.26
N MET A 109 9.25 -4.88 6.22
CA MET A 109 8.11 -3.96 6.38
C MET A 109 8.04 -3.37 7.79
N ARG A 110 8.39 -4.16 8.81
CA ARG A 110 8.44 -3.72 10.20
C ARG A 110 9.67 -2.84 10.46
N GLU A 111 10.80 -3.14 9.84
CA GLU A 111 11.98 -2.27 9.89
C GLU A 111 11.70 -0.91 9.26
N ALA A 112 11.04 -0.88 8.09
CA ALA A 112 10.60 0.36 7.48
C ALA A 112 9.66 1.16 8.39
N ALA A 113 8.77 0.48 9.11
CA ALA A 113 7.90 1.10 10.11
C ALA A 113 8.69 1.73 11.25
N THR A 114 9.66 1.01 11.81
CA THR A 114 10.57 1.51 12.85
C THR A 114 11.28 2.77 12.38
N CYS A 115 11.90 2.77 11.18
CA CYS A 115 12.56 3.95 10.65
C CYS A 115 11.61 5.16 10.57
N LEU A 116 10.37 5.00 10.06
CA LEU A 116 9.42 6.12 10.02
C LEU A 116 8.99 6.59 11.42
N LEU A 117 8.91 5.69 12.40
CA LEU A 117 8.58 6.05 13.78
C LEU A 117 9.76 6.75 14.48
N GLU A 118 11.00 6.36 14.21
CA GLU A 118 12.20 7.09 14.67
C GLU A 118 12.28 8.49 14.05
N ALA A 119 11.91 8.63 12.76
CA ALA A 119 11.81 9.93 12.11
C ALA A 119 10.82 10.88 12.81
N VAL A 120 9.78 10.35 13.47
CA VAL A 120 8.85 11.19 14.26
C VAL A 120 9.57 11.85 15.43
N ASP A 121 10.43 11.11 16.13
CA ASP A 121 11.18 11.66 17.25
C ASP A 121 12.25 12.66 16.77
N ASP A 122 12.83 12.45 15.58
CA ASP A 122 13.72 13.43 14.96
C ASP A 122 12.99 14.71 14.51
N LEU A 123 11.77 14.59 13.98
CA LEU A 123 10.93 15.76 13.68
C LEU A 123 10.59 16.55 14.94
N LYS A 124 10.30 15.88 16.07
CA LYS A 124 10.09 16.58 17.35
C LYS A 124 11.34 17.35 17.80
N LYS A 125 12.53 16.77 17.64
CA LYS A 125 13.79 17.51 17.90
C LYS A 125 13.90 18.72 16.97
N GLY A 126 13.58 18.56 15.67
CA GLY A 126 13.57 19.67 14.71
C GLY A 126 12.59 20.79 15.08
N VAL A 127 11.43 20.45 15.66
CA VAL A 127 10.49 21.43 16.24
C VAL A 127 11.13 22.17 17.41
N ASP A 128 11.78 21.46 18.33
CA ASP A 128 12.46 22.06 19.48
C ASP A 128 13.61 22.98 19.03
N ASP A 129 14.42 22.54 18.06
CA ASP A 129 15.54 23.31 17.49
C ASP A 129 15.04 24.60 16.83
N ALA A 130 13.99 24.51 15.99
CA ALA A 130 13.38 25.69 15.37
C ALA A 130 12.80 26.65 16.41
N ASN A 131 12.30 26.13 17.54
CA ASN A 131 11.81 26.97 18.64
C ASN A 131 12.92 27.67 19.42
N VAL A 132 14.08 27.02 19.60
CA VAL A 132 15.27 27.63 20.22
C VAL A 132 15.77 28.81 19.37
N ASP A 133 15.70 28.68 18.05
CA ASP A 133 16.09 29.73 17.10
C ASP A 133 14.97 30.78 16.84
N ASP A 134 13.87 30.72 17.61
CA ASP A 134 12.67 31.58 17.47
C ASP A 134 12.02 31.55 16.07
N ASN A 135 12.26 30.50 15.29
CA ASN A 135 11.66 30.29 13.98
C ASN A 135 10.32 29.55 14.10
N LYS A 136 9.30 30.28 14.53
CA LYS A 136 7.94 29.72 14.75
C LYS A 136 7.27 29.20 13.49
N GLU A 137 7.57 29.78 12.34
CA GLU A 137 7.05 29.32 11.06
C GLU A 137 7.59 27.93 10.71
N LEU A 138 8.91 27.76 10.74
CA LEU A 138 9.54 26.46 10.49
C LEU A 138 9.11 25.41 11.52
N SER A 139 9.06 25.79 12.80
CA SER A 139 8.54 24.91 13.86
C SER A 139 7.16 24.37 13.53
N GLY A 140 6.22 25.24 13.15
CA GLY A 140 4.85 24.82 12.79
C GLY A 140 4.80 23.95 11.54
N GLN A 141 5.66 24.22 10.55
CA GLN A 141 5.76 23.43 9.33
C GLN A 141 6.32 22.02 9.59
N ILE A 142 7.36 21.89 10.42
CA ILE A 142 7.94 20.59 10.82
C ILE A 142 6.93 19.80 11.67
N GLU A 143 6.27 20.47 12.63
CA GLU A 143 5.27 19.83 13.49
C GLU A 143 4.12 19.23 12.68
N ALA A 144 3.70 19.90 11.61
CA ALA A 144 2.66 19.42 10.70
C ALA A 144 3.01 18.11 9.97
N LEU A 145 4.29 17.73 9.90
CA LEU A 145 4.73 16.46 9.28
C LEU A 145 4.48 15.25 10.17
N ILE A 146 4.49 15.45 11.50
CA ILE A 146 4.50 14.37 12.49
C ILE A 146 3.31 13.41 12.35
N PRO A 147 2.05 13.86 12.24
CA PRO A 147 0.91 12.95 12.22
C PRO A 147 0.93 12.00 11.01
N SER A 148 1.33 12.52 9.84
CA SER A 148 1.42 11.75 8.59
C SER A 148 2.57 10.75 8.64
N MET A 149 3.72 11.14 9.21
CA MET A 149 4.86 10.24 9.42
C MET A 149 4.51 9.09 10.36
N GLN A 150 3.94 9.42 11.52
CA GLN A 150 3.55 8.44 12.54
C GLN A 150 2.49 7.46 12.01
N SER A 151 1.50 7.97 11.28
CA SER A 151 0.44 7.15 10.69
C SER A 151 0.98 6.25 9.58
N SER A 152 1.97 6.71 8.80
CA SER A 152 2.66 5.90 7.79
C SER A 152 3.40 4.74 8.43
N GLY A 153 4.21 4.99 9.46
CA GLY A 153 4.93 3.94 10.21
C GLY A 153 3.96 2.94 10.85
N THR A 154 2.92 3.42 11.52
CA THR A 154 1.90 2.55 12.15
C THR A 154 1.22 1.62 11.15
N ASN A 155 0.91 2.11 9.95
CA ASN A 155 0.27 1.30 8.91
C ASN A 155 1.24 0.30 8.25
N LEU A 156 2.53 0.64 8.12
CA LEU A 156 3.55 -0.31 7.69
C LEU A 156 3.75 -1.44 8.72
N GLU A 157 3.76 -1.12 10.02
CA GLU A 157 3.85 -2.12 11.09
C GLU A 157 2.65 -3.07 11.04
N LYS A 158 1.43 -2.53 10.88
CA LYS A 158 0.22 -3.35 10.69
C LYS A 158 0.30 -4.25 9.46
N ALA A 159 0.87 -3.77 8.36
CA ALA A 159 1.06 -4.59 7.16
C ALA A 159 2.06 -5.73 7.43
N GLY A 160 3.20 -5.45 8.07
CA GLY A 160 4.18 -6.46 8.48
C GLY A 160 3.62 -7.47 9.47
N GLU A 161 2.93 -7.01 10.51
CA GLU A 161 2.23 -7.85 11.48
C GLU A 161 1.17 -8.74 10.81
N GLY A 162 0.41 -8.20 9.85
CA GLY A 162 -0.57 -8.95 9.08
C GLY A 162 0.07 -10.07 8.26
N ILE A 163 1.23 -9.81 7.64
CA ILE A 163 2.01 -10.83 6.92
C ILE A 163 2.46 -11.93 7.89
N LEU A 164 3.02 -11.56 9.05
CA LEU A 164 3.48 -12.51 10.08
C LEU A 164 2.33 -13.42 10.57
N LYS A 165 1.19 -12.80 10.87
CA LYS A 165 -0.02 -13.49 11.36
C LYS A 165 -0.81 -14.19 10.25
N ARG A 166 -0.38 -14.06 8.99
CA ARG A 166 -1.07 -14.60 7.80
C ARG A 166 -2.53 -14.16 7.74
N THR A 167 -2.78 -12.89 8.01
CA THR A 167 -4.12 -12.28 7.91
C THR A 167 -4.56 -12.17 6.45
N ASN A 168 -5.79 -11.70 6.24
CA ASN A 168 -6.33 -11.54 4.91
C ASN A 168 -5.54 -10.50 4.10
N LEU A 169 -5.22 -10.81 2.83
CA LEU A 169 -4.55 -9.88 1.90
C LEU A 169 -5.29 -8.55 1.74
N VAL A 170 -6.61 -8.55 1.92
CA VAL A 170 -7.40 -7.31 1.88
C VAL A 170 -7.00 -6.37 3.02
N GLU A 171 -6.74 -6.89 4.22
CA GLU A 171 -6.35 -6.09 5.39
C GLU A 171 -4.91 -5.59 5.27
N ILE A 172 -3.99 -6.45 4.81
CA ILE A 172 -2.61 -6.07 4.51
C ILE A 172 -2.61 -4.99 3.41
N GLY A 173 -3.39 -5.20 2.36
CA GLY A 173 -3.54 -4.25 1.25
C GLY A 173 -4.16 -2.93 1.67
N GLU A 174 -5.09 -2.94 2.62
CA GLU A 174 -5.65 -1.71 3.18
C GLU A 174 -4.61 -0.94 4.00
N SER A 175 -3.81 -1.64 4.80
CA SER A 175 -2.73 -1.01 5.56
C SER A 175 -1.72 -0.32 4.64
N LEU A 176 -1.27 -1.00 3.57
CA LEU A 176 -0.42 -0.38 2.53
C LEU A 176 -1.09 0.82 1.86
N PHE A 177 -2.38 0.70 1.52
CA PHE A 177 -3.11 1.79 0.90
C PHE A 177 -3.15 3.03 1.80
N GLN A 178 -3.43 2.84 3.09
CA GLN A 178 -3.46 3.93 4.07
C GLN A 178 -2.06 4.52 4.33
N THR A 179 -0.99 3.71 4.29
CA THR A 179 0.39 4.25 4.26
C THR A 179 0.55 5.20 3.07
N GLY A 180 0.13 4.82 1.87
CA GLY A 180 0.21 5.70 0.71
C GLY A 180 -0.59 6.99 0.85
N VAL A 181 -1.77 6.98 1.47
CA VAL A 181 -2.55 8.20 1.77
C VAL A 181 -1.78 9.12 2.72
N ASN A 182 -1.15 8.57 3.74
CA ASN A 182 -0.37 9.36 4.69
C ASN A 182 0.92 9.90 4.06
N LEU A 183 1.56 9.16 3.15
CA LEU A 183 2.72 9.63 2.40
C LEU A 183 2.37 10.79 1.46
N ASP A 184 1.17 10.81 0.84
CA ASP A 184 0.71 11.99 0.09
C ASP A 184 0.65 13.24 0.97
N ALA A 185 0.06 13.11 2.16
CA ALA A 185 -0.07 14.22 3.11
C ALA A 185 1.31 14.69 3.59
N LEU A 186 2.22 13.75 3.87
CA LEU A 186 3.61 14.04 4.23
C LEU A 186 4.34 14.78 3.10
N ALA A 187 4.13 14.39 1.84
CA ALA A 187 4.76 15.04 0.69
C ALA A 187 4.37 16.52 0.56
N LEU A 188 3.09 16.82 0.75
CA LEU A 188 2.60 18.19 0.74
C LEU A 188 3.19 19.01 1.90
N GLY A 189 3.32 18.38 3.07
CA GLY A 189 4.00 18.97 4.21
C GLY A 189 5.46 19.32 3.94
N ILE A 190 6.24 18.38 3.38
CA ILE A 190 7.66 18.59 3.05
C ILE A 190 7.86 19.80 2.13
N LYS A 191 7.00 19.95 1.11
CA LYS A 191 7.06 21.12 0.22
C LYS A 191 6.88 22.44 0.97
N ASN A 192 6.04 22.45 2.00
CA ASN A 192 5.74 23.65 2.77
C ASN A 192 6.85 24.04 3.74
N VAL A 193 7.77 23.12 4.09
CA VAL A 193 8.91 23.43 4.96
C VAL A 193 9.81 24.50 4.35
N ASN A 194 10.00 24.45 3.03
CA ASN A 194 10.66 25.52 2.28
C ASN A 194 10.25 25.45 0.81
N PRO A 195 9.21 26.18 0.38
CA PRO A 195 8.64 26.05 -0.96
C PRO A 195 9.54 26.63 -2.07
N ASP A 196 10.52 27.47 -1.71
CA ASP A 196 11.42 28.12 -2.66
C ASP A 196 12.64 27.25 -3.00
N LEU A 197 12.85 26.17 -2.25
CA LEU A 197 13.97 25.25 -2.46
C LEU A 197 13.58 24.15 -3.47
N GLN A 198 14.45 23.89 -4.44
CA GLN A 198 14.16 22.89 -5.48
C GLN A 198 14.15 21.48 -4.90
N GLU A 199 15.03 21.20 -3.94
CA GLU A 199 15.21 19.90 -3.30
C GLU A 199 13.96 19.47 -2.51
N THR A 200 13.27 20.39 -1.84
CA THR A 200 11.99 20.10 -1.16
C THR A 200 10.87 19.83 -2.17
N THR A 201 10.85 20.56 -3.29
CA THR A 201 9.90 20.35 -4.39
C THR A 201 10.12 18.98 -5.05
N ASP A 202 11.38 18.62 -5.32
CA ASP A 202 11.73 17.33 -5.89
C ASP A 202 11.46 16.19 -4.91
N SER A 203 11.77 16.39 -3.62
CA SER A 203 11.46 15.43 -2.56
C SER A 203 9.96 15.17 -2.47
N CYS A 204 9.15 16.23 -2.47
CA CYS A 204 7.69 16.15 -2.55
C CYS A 204 7.23 15.34 -3.77
N GLY A 205 7.75 15.64 -4.97
CA GLY A 205 7.42 14.91 -6.19
C GLY A 205 7.75 13.41 -6.11
N ARG A 206 8.90 13.06 -5.52
CA ARG A 206 9.29 11.66 -5.28
C ARG A 206 8.38 10.98 -4.28
N LEU A 207 8.01 11.66 -3.21
CA LEU A 207 7.15 11.11 -2.17
C LEU A 207 5.71 10.92 -2.65
N LEU A 208 5.18 11.82 -3.48
CA LEU A 208 3.88 11.65 -4.16
C LEU A 208 3.89 10.42 -5.09
N TYR A 209 4.97 10.22 -5.85
CA TYR A 209 5.11 9.02 -6.66
C TYR A 209 5.19 7.75 -5.79
N ALA A 210 5.94 7.80 -4.69
CA ALA A 210 6.02 6.70 -3.73
C ALA A 210 4.64 6.36 -3.15
N ALA A 211 3.88 7.38 -2.75
CA ALA A 211 2.51 7.27 -2.25
C ALA A 211 1.56 6.64 -3.28
N GLU A 212 1.60 7.08 -4.55
CA GLU A 212 0.80 6.48 -5.63
C GLU A 212 1.10 4.99 -5.77
N LYS A 213 2.39 4.62 -5.79
CA LYS A 213 2.82 3.24 -5.94
C LYS A 213 2.48 2.39 -4.72
N MET A 214 2.56 2.94 -3.50
CA MET A 214 2.12 2.27 -2.29
C MET A 214 0.60 1.98 -2.32
N LYS A 215 -0.22 2.96 -2.76
CA LYS A 215 -1.67 2.77 -2.96
C LYS A 215 -1.96 1.70 -4.03
N GLU A 216 -1.21 1.70 -5.13
CA GLU A 216 -1.31 0.69 -6.18
C GLU A 216 -1.00 -0.71 -5.64
N ALA A 217 0.06 -0.86 -4.84
CA ALA A 217 0.40 -2.12 -4.18
C ALA A 217 -0.73 -2.61 -3.26
N GLY A 218 -1.26 -1.72 -2.42
CA GLY A 218 -2.39 -2.03 -1.54
C GLY A 218 -3.63 -2.49 -2.32
N ASN A 219 -4.00 -1.76 -3.38
CA ASN A 219 -5.11 -2.12 -4.26
C ASN A 219 -4.89 -3.47 -4.95
N ASN A 220 -3.67 -3.77 -5.40
CA ASN A 220 -3.36 -5.05 -6.01
C ASN A 220 -3.53 -6.24 -5.05
N LEU A 221 -3.20 -6.07 -3.75
CA LEU A 221 -3.48 -7.10 -2.73
C LEU A 221 -4.98 -7.24 -2.42
N LYS A 222 -5.73 -6.14 -2.48
CA LYS A 222 -7.20 -6.13 -2.36
C LYS A 222 -7.92 -6.73 -3.60
N GLY A 223 -7.18 -7.06 -4.66
CA GLY A 223 -7.76 -7.53 -5.93
C GLY A 223 -8.36 -6.42 -6.79
N ILE A 224 -8.10 -5.16 -6.46
CA ILE A 224 -8.55 -3.97 -7.21
C ILE A 224 -7.45 -3.63 -8.22
N GLN A 225 -7.50 -4.22 -9.41
CA GLN A 225 -6.56 -3.90 -10.49
C GLN A 225 -7.20 -2.91 -11.47
N LYS A 226 -6.45 -1.86 -11.87
CA LYS A 226 -6.81 -1.06 -13.05
C LYS A 226 -6.80 -1.99 -14.26
N GLU A 227 -7.81 -1.90 -15.13
CA GLU A 227 -7.80 -2.65 -16.40
C GLU A 227 -6.48 -2.36 -17.13
N LYS A 228 -5.66 -3.39 -17.34
CA LYS A 228 -4.50 -3.25 -18.23
C LYS A 228 -5.06 -2.93 -19.61
N LYS A 229 -4.78 -1.74 -20.15
CA LYS A 229 -5.03 -1.44 -21.56
C LYS A 229 -4.42 -2.57 -22.36
N LYS A 230 -5.25 -3.37 -23.04
CA LYS A 230 -4.79 -4.44 -23.94
C LYS A 230 -3.96 -3.78 -25.03
N GLY A 231 -2.64 -3.73 -24.84
CA GLY A 231 -1.72 -3.28 -25.87
C GLY A 231 -1.91 -4.15 -27.09
N LYS A 232 -2.12 -3.53 -28.26
CA LYS A 232 -2.22 -4.22 -29.54
C LYS A 232 -0.99 -5.13 -29.67
N GLY A 233 -1.23 -6.44 -29.68
CA GLY A 233 -0.18 -7.41 -29.98
C GLY A 233 0.45 -7.04 -31.30
N TRP A 234 1.76 -6.80 -31.28
CA TRP A 234 2.52 -6.47 -32.47
C TRP A 234 2.32 -7.58 -33.50
N LEU A 235 1.77 -7.22 -34.66
CA LEU A 235 1.78 -8.04 -35.86
C LEU A 235 3.25 -8.39 -36.14
N LYS A 236 3.58 -9.69 -36.06
CA LYS A 236 4.82 -10.21 -36.60
C LYS A 236 4.72 -10.07 -38.12
N GLY A 237 5.50 -9.13 -38.68
CA GLY A 237 5.88 -9.12 -40.09
C GLY A 237 7.16 -9.89 -40.28
#